data_AF-A0A1F5H4E6-F1
#
_entry.id   AF-A0A1F5H4E6-F1
#
_cell.length_a   1.000
_cell.length_b   1.000
_cell.length_c   1.000
_cell.angle_alpha   90.00
_cell.angle_beta   90.00
_cell.angle_gamma   90.00
#
_symmetry.space_group_name_H-M   'P 1'
#
loop_
_entity.id
_entity.type
_entity.pdbx_description
1 polymer ?
#
loop_
_entity_poly.entity_id
_entity_poly.type
_entity_poly.pdbx_seq_one_letter_code
_entity_poly.pdbx_strand_id
1 'polypeptide(L)'
;MSTNQNQKDESEILFKKHKKVRDLCLQNAEDLIESAKKLDEAKHRHIRFHLSALALEEIGKAELLEMSFVAEVDSRDSSFGESSIENHIRKLFWAFWGPSFGKKVITKQEIDQLKGLATSIHLRRLDTLYIKPTDQQHPKSKLPQEEADRLLSMAEARLGMEKGKTMLKPNDPSINKEELQWFLTANSDPEKYRLIFGRKSQEKLIELGNVRDWIHWLKQQFDQNDEEIRKIVNEELSRKKPEGKDARKPKYKIKIRINSESHSIRTKNLNEWNKHSDFVKLFSDDKSDLIIEFQLAASTPAQALWYIGWGMARSFVVALNIASRGIFWWHVQKDKARYYEEIWDLERNMKLGVQVNPELSVNFKELRWVLNENQLLRTNLLFYYIAMVRNKEEIKPFNSYGLGLAFWAKNDIHLRFELNAYNCFYQAFKEAFLTSGDWDGKSDFKEAVHRQFAKLEDFRNLDEVIDSGEDQAKSPTRSPKTPITLTEILALKMYCDIYLEIIAKRAVDKWNKEKAKK
;
A
#
# COMPACT_ATOMS: atom_id res chain seq x y z
N MET A 1 -25.00 42.43 -24.07
CA MET A 1 -23.99 43.33 -23.49
C MET A 1 -23.87 43.21 -21.96
N SER A 2 -24.97 42.99 -21.22
CA SER A 2 -24.94 42.84 -19.75
C SER A 2 -24.14 41.63 -19.21
N THR A 3 -24.17 40.47 -19.87
CA THR A 3 -23.50 39.24 -19.39
C THR A 3 -21.97 39.27 -19.48
N ASN A 4 -21.40 39.93 -20.50
CA ASN A 4 -19.95 40.07 -20.69
C ASN A 4 -19.33 41.09 -19.73
N GLN A 5 -20.13 42.05 -19.23
CA GLN A 5 -19.66 43.04 -18.26
C GLN A 5 -19.53 42.39 -16.86
N ASN A 6 -20.54 41.60 -16.44
CA ASN A 6 -20.54 40.89 -15.16
C ASN A 6 -19.38 39.88 -15.03
N GLN A 7 -19.07 39.10 -16.08
CA GLN A 7 -17.93 38.16 -16.06
C GLN A 7 -16.57 38.87 -15.98
N LYS A 8 -16.47 40.08 -16.56
CA LYS A 8 -15.26 40.89 -16.54
C LYS A 8 -15.02 41.48 -15.14
N ASP A 9 -16.10 41.93 -14.50
CA ASP A 9 -16.07 42.49 -13.14
C ASP A 9 -15.74 41.39 -12.10
N GLU A 10 -16.30 40.19 -12.23
CA GLU A 10 -15.96 39.04 -11.36
C GLU A 10 -14.50 38.59 -11.50
N SER A 11 -13.99 38.49 -12.73
CA SER A 11 -12.59 38.13 -13.00
C SER A 11 -11.62 39.16 -12.43
N GLU A 12 -11.96 40.45 -12.48
CA GLU A 12 -11.14 41.53 -11.93
C GLU A 12 -11.15 41.53 -10.39
N ILE A 13 -12.30 41.26 -9.77
CA ILE A 13 -12.42 41.09 -8.31
C ILE A 13 -11.57 39.90 -7.85
N LEU A 14 -11.65 38.77 -8.56
CA LEU A 14 -10.87 37.56 -8.26
C LEU A 14 -9.36 37.84 -8.41
N PHE A 15 -8.94 38.51 -9.49
CA PHE A 15 -7.56 38.94 -9.70
C PHE A 15 -7.03 39.80 -8.55
N LYS A 16 -7.80 40.80 -8.11
CA LYS A 16 -7.43 41.66 -6.97
C LYS A 16 -7.29 40.84 -5.68
N LYS A 17 -8.17 39.87 -5.44
CA LYS A 17 -8.10 38.97 -4.28
C LYS A 17 -6.83 38.10 -4.30
N HIS A 18 -6.53 37.46 -5.43
CA HIS A 18 -5.34 36.61 -5.55
C HIS A 18 -4.04 37.42 -5.48
N LYS A 19 -4.01 38.59 -6.11
CA LYS A 19 -2.88 39.52 -5.98
C LYS A 19 -2.65 39.89 -4.51
N LYS A 20 -3.72 40.21 -3.76
CA LYS A 20 -3.61 40.52 -2.33
C LYS A 20 -3.02 39.34 -1.52
N VAL A 21 -3.44 38.10 -1.78
CA VAL A 21 -2.90 36.93 -1.08
C VAL A 21 -1.43 36.69 -1.44
N ARG A 22 -1.07 36.82 -2.73
CA ARG A 22 0.32 36.75 -3.18
C ARG A 22 1.17 37.80 -2.46
N ASP A 23 0.73 39.05 -2.43
CA ASP A 23 1.46 40.15 -1.79
C ASP A 23 1.62 39.91 -0.29
N LEU A 24 0.62 39.31 0.39
CA LEU A 24 0.75 38.90 1.79
C LEU A 24 1.79 37.79 2.00
N CYS A 25 1.87 36.79 1.12
CA CYS A 25 2.93 35.77 1.19
C CYS A 25 4.32 36.39 1.01
N LEU A 26 4.47 37.32 0.08
CA LEU A 26 5.75 38.00 -0.16
C LEU A 26 6.13 38.95 0.98
N GLN A 27 5.16 39.63 1.59
CA GLN A 27 5.39 40.44 2.79
C GLN A 27 5.85 39.56 3.96
N ASN A 28 5.18 38.44 4.19
CA ASN A 28 5.58 37.50 5.24
C ASN A 28 6.97 36.91 4.98
N ALA A 29 7.31 36.59 3.72
CA ALA A 29 8.66 36.16 3.35
C ALA A 29 9.73 37.23 3.62
N GLU A 30 9.40 38.51 3.38
CA GLU A 30 10.27 39.65 3.72
C GLU A 30 10.48 39.79 5.23
N ASP A 31 9.40 39.76 6.02
CA ASP A 31 9.46 39.85 7.48
C ASP A 31 10.32 38.70 8.07
N LEU A 32 10.20 37.49 7.51
CA LEU A 32 11.01 36.33 7.86
C LEU A 32 12.50 36.53 7.52
N ILE A 33 12.82 37.08 6.35
CA ILE A 33 14.19 37.40 5.92
C ILE A 33 14.80 38.50 6.81
N GLU A 34 14.06 39.56 7.11
CA GLU A 34 14.51 40.63 8.00
C GLU A 34 14.75 40.12 9.42
N SER A 35 13.85 39.26 9.91
CA SER A 35 14.02 38.59 11.20
C SER A 35 15.26 37.68 11.19
N ALA A 36 15.49 36.95 10.10
CA ALA A 36 16.66 36.10 9.94
C ALA A 36 17.98 36.91 9.97
N LYS A 37 18.00 38.11 9.36
CA LYS A 37 19.15 39.04 9.39
C LYS A 37 19.48 39.51 10.80
N LYS A 38 18.46 39.87 11.59
CA LYS A 38 18.64 40.34 12.98
C LYS A 38 19.24 39.28 13.91
N LEU A 39 19.14 38.00 13.56
CA LEU A 39 19.69 36.89 14.35
C LEU A 39 21.19 36.63 14.14
N ASP A 40 21.84 37.39 13.24
CA ASP A 40 23.27 37.27 12.97
C ASP A 40 24.12 37.68 14.20
N GLU A 41 23.67 38.70 14.93
CA GLU A 41 24.31 39.21 16.15
C GLU A 41 24.22 38.22 17.32
N ALA A 42 23.18 37.36 17.34
CA ALA A 42 22.85 36.50 18.47
C ALA A 42 23.42 35.06 18.35
N LYS A 43 24.21 34.78 17.31
CA LYS A 43 24.76 33.44 17.02
C LYS A 43 23.68 32.33 16.92
N HIS A 44 22.42 32.63 16.59
CA HIS A 44 21.34 31.62 16.51
C HIS A 44 21.15 31.05 15.08
N ARG A 45 22.24 30.56 14.47
CA ARG A 45 22.28 30.16 13.05
C ARG A 45 21.22 29.14 12.60
N HIS A 46 20.87 28.17 13.45
CA HIS A 46 19.76 27.25 13.18
C HIS A 46 18.39 27.95 13.04
N ILE A 47 18.07 28.92 13.90
CA ILE A 47 16.82 29.71 13.79
C ILE A 47 16.85 30.56 12.52
N ARG A 48 17.99 31.18 12.21
CA ARG A 48 18.20 31.94 10.97
C ARG A 48 17.94 31.07 9.72
N PHE A 49 18.44 29.83 9.72
CA PHE A 49 18.16 28.86 8.66
C PHE A 49 16.67 28.55 8.56
N HIS A 50 15.98 28.33 9.69
CA HIS A 50 14.55 28.04 9.69
C HIS A 50 13.71 29.18 9.14
N LEU A 51 14.01 30.42 9.53
CA LEU A 51 13.32 31.60 9.00
C LEU A 51 13.59 31.77 7.51
N SER A 52 14.82 31.51 7.04
CA SER A 52 15.17 31.55 5.62
C SER A 52 14.44 30.46 4.82
N ALA A 53 14.32 29.25 5.38
CA ALA A 53 13.56 28.15 4.77
C ALA A 53 12.05 28.49 4.70
N LEU A 54 11.49 29.07 5.77
CA LEU A 54 10.09 29.53 5.79
C LEU A 54 9.84 30.64 4.77
N ALA A 55 10.78 31.58 4.61
CA ALA A 55 10.66 32.61 3.59
C ALA A 55 10.60 32.00 2.18
N LEU A 56 11.45 31.01 1.88
CA LEU A 56 11.39 30.25 0.63
C LEU A 56 10.06 29.49 0.47
N GLU A 57 9.53 28.89 1.54
CA GLU A 57 8.22 28.25 1.49
C GLU A 57 7.10 29.24 1.14
N GLU A 58 7.09 30.44 1.71
CA GLU A 58 6.10 31.47 1.39
C GLU A 58 6.25 32.01 -0.04
N ILE A 59 7.48 32.16 -0.55
CA ILE A 59 7.74 32.50 -1.95
C ILE A 59 7.21 31.41 -2.89
N GLY A 60 7.49 30.14 -2.59
CA GLY A 60 6.99 29.02 -3.38
C GLY A 60 5.47 28.86 -3.32
N LYS A 61 4.86 29.19 -2.18
CA LYS A 61 3.41 29.26 -2.01
C LYS A 61 2.80 30.37 -2.87
N ALA A 62 3.43 31.54 -2.94
CA ALA A 62 3.00 32.63 -3.81
C ALA A 62 2.96 32.20 -5.29
N GLU A 63 4.00 31.50 -5.75
CA GLU A 63 4.08 30.92 -7.10
C GLU A 63 2.98 29.88 -7.36
N LEU A 64 2.78 28.94 -6.43
CA LEU A 64 1.72 27.93 -6.55
C LEU A 64 0.33 28.57 -6.61
N LEU A 65 0.06 29.57 -5.77
CA LEU A 65 -1.21 30.29 -5.75
C LEU A 65 -1.45 31.05 -7.05
N GLU A 66 -0.42 31.66 -7.63
CA GLU A 66 -0.50 32.33 -8.93
C GLU A 66 -0.83 31.33 -10.04
N MET A 67 -0.09 30.20 -10.12
CA MET A 67 -0.32 29.17 -11.14
C MET A 67 -1.71 28.55 -11.02
N SER A 68 -2.17 28.28 -9.80
CA SER A 68 -3.49 27.70 -9.54
C SER A 68 -4.62 28.65 -9.93
N PHE A 69 -4.43 29.94 -9.66
CA PHE A 69 -5.37 30.97 -10.03
C PHE A 69 -5.50 31.13 -11.54
N VAL A 70 -4.37 31.16 -12.26
CA VAL A 70 -4.37 31.25 -13.72
C VAL A 70 -5.01 30.00 -14.35
N ALA A 71 -4.78 28.84 -13.76
CA ALA A 71 -5.34 27.56 -14.20
C ALA A 71 -6.78 27.31 -13.72
N GLU A 72 -7.40 28.24 -12.96
CA GLU A 72 -8.75 28.10 -12.40
C GLU A 72 -8.97 26.78 -11.64
N VAL A 73 -7.91 26.27 -10.99
CA VAL A 73 -7.99 25.05 -10.16
C VAL A 73 -8.76 25.41 -8.88
N ASP A 74 -9.97 24.86 -8.70
CA ASP A 74 -10.73 25.10 -7.47
C ASP A 74 -9.96 24.50 -6.28
N SER A 75 -9.62 25.35 -5.30
CA SER A 75 -9.01 24.95 -4.04
C SER A 75 -9.88 23.98 -3.22
N ARG A 76 -11.15 23.79 -3.59
CA ARG A 76 -12.06 22.79 -2.99
C ARG A 76 -12.03 21.44 -3.70
N ASP A 77 -11.38 21.35 -4.85
CA ASP A 77 -11.16 20.08 -5.53
C ASP A 77 -10.01 19.35 -4.83
N SER A 78 -10.37 18.28 -4.10
CA SER A 78 -9.52 17.54 -3.14
C SER A 78 -8.19 17.01 -3.69
N SER A 79 -7.99 17.04 -5.01
CA SER A 79 -6.76 16.57 -5.68
C SER A 79 -5.60 17.59 -5.66
N PHE A 80 -5.90 18.88 -5.48
CA PHE A 80 -4.87 19.95 -5.52
C PHE A 80 -4.92 20.90 -4.30
N GLY A 81 -6.10 21.20 -3.76
CA GLY A 81 -6.31 22.34 -2.87
C GLY A 81 -5.56 22.36 -1.53
N GLU A 82 -5.69 21.31 -0.71
CA GLU A 82 -5.11 21.29 0.64
C GLU A 82 -3.74 20.59 0.69
N SER A 83 -3.59 19.44 0.02
CA SER A 83 -2.35 18.63 0.11
C SER A 83 -1.13 19.24 -0.62
N SER A 84 -1.35 20.10 -1.62
CA SER A 84 -0.28 20.67 -2.46
C SER A 84 0.40 21.88 -1.82
N ILE A 85 -0.39 22.77 -1.19
CA ILE A 85 0.09 24.00 -0.54
C ILE A 85 0.67 23.69 0.84
N GLU A 86 0.21 22.64 1.52
CA GLU A 86 0.74 22.21 2.82
C GLU A 86 2.06 21.44 2.69
N ASN A 87 2.41 20.93 1.51
CA ASN A 87 3.65 20.19 1.29
C ASN A 87 4.89 21.11 1.25
N HIS A 88 5.68 21.08 2.32
CA HIS A 88 6.91 21.88 2.49
C HIS A 88 7.93 21.69 1.36
N ILE A 89 8.21 20.44 0.95
CA ILE A 89 9.19 20.14 -0.11
C ILE A 89 8.70 20.72 -1.45
N ARG A 90 7.40 20.60 -1.74
CA ARG A 90 6.80 21.15 -2.96
C ARG A 90 6.91 22.67 -3.00
N LYS A 91 6.58 23.37 -1.92
CA LYS A 91 6.76 24.83 -1.83
C LYS A 91 8.22 25.23 -2.07
N LEU A 92 9.17 24.57 -1.41
CA LEU A 92 10.59 24.82 -1.61
C LEU A 92 11.03 24.60 -3.07
N PHE A 93 10.58 23.52 -3.70
CA PHE A 93 10.86 23.26 -5.12
C PHE A 93 10.33 24.39 -6.01
N TRP A 94 9.09 24.84 -5.79
CA TRP A 94 8.48 25.93 -6.55
C TRP A 94 9.14 27.29 -6.31
N ALA A 95 9.69 27.54 -5.13
CA ALA A 95 10.47 28.75 -4.86
C ALA A 95 11.72 28.85 -5.76
N PHE A 96 12.31 27.70 -6.14
CA PHE A 96 13.48 27.67 -7.02
C PHE A 96 13.11 27.62 -8.50
N TRP A 97 12.10 26.82 -8.87
CA TRP A 97 11.75 26.61 -10.27
C TRP A 97 10.75 27.63 -10.82
N GLY A 98 9.77 28.06 -10.01
CA GLY A 98 8.68 28.96 -10.38
C GLY A 98 9.13 30.20 -11.16
N PRO A 99 10.16 30.94 -10.70
CA PRO A 99 10.64 32.14 -11.39
C PRO A 99 11.14 31.89 -12.83
N SER A 100 11.59 30.67 -13.12
CA SER A 100 12.06 30.21 -14.44
C SER A 100 11.02 29.42 -15.24
N PHE A 101 9.87 29.11 -14.63
CA PHE A 101 8.80 28.34 -15.25
C PHE A 101 8.30 29.05 -16.52
N GLY A 102 8.28 28.34 -17.65
CA GLY A 102 7.89 28.91 -18.94
C GLY A 102 8.90 29.87 -19.59
N LYS A 103 10.01 30.21 -18.91
CA LYS A 103 11.02 31.15 -19.42
C LYS A 103 12.33 30.48 -19.83
N LYS A 104 12.67 29.35 -19.20
CA LYS A 104 13.88 28.58 -19.50
C LYS A 104 13.54 27.10 -19.60
N VAL A 105 14.21 26.42 -20.51
CA VAL A 105 14.27 24.96 -20.53
C VAL A 105 15.02 24.52 -19.28
N ILE A 106 14.44 23.56 -18.56
CA ILE A 106 15.11 22.92 -17.43
C ILE A 106 15.41 21.47 -17.83
N THR A 107 16.62 21.03 -17.58
CA THR A 107 17.05 19.64 -17.82
C THR A 107 16.59 18.74 -16.69
N LYS A 108 16.56 17.43 -16.94
CA LYS A 108 16.30 16.43 -15.90
C LYS A 108 17.25 16.58 -14.70
N GLN A 109 18.53 16.79 -14.98
CA GLN A 109 19.55 16.93 -13.95
C GLN A 109 19.31 18.15 -13.06
N GLU A 110 18.93 19.28 -13.65
CA GLU A 110 18.55 20.49 -12.91
C GLU A 110 17.27 20.26 -12.09
N ILE A 111 16.26 19.60 -12.65
CA ILE A 111 15.05 19.21 -11.89
C ILE A 111 15.41 18.34 -10.69
N ASP A 112 16.22 17.31 -10.88
CA ASP A 112 16.64 16.39 -9.81
C ASP A 112 17.50 17.12 -8.76
N GLN A 113 18.34 18.07 -9.19
CA GLN A 113 19.09 18.95 -8.28
C GLN A 113 18.17 19.86 -7.46
N LEU A 114 17.16 20.48 -8.08
CA LEU A 114 16.18 21.31 -7.37
C LEU A 114 15.35 20.48 -6.36
N LYS A 115 15.00 19.24 -6.72
CA LYS A 115 14.33 18.30 -5.79
C LYS A 115 15.23 17.91 -4.63
N GLY A 116 16.48 17.55 -4.93
CA GLY A 116 17.48 17.21 -3.93
C GLY A 116 17.72 18.38 -2.97
N LEU A 117 17.81 19.60 -3.50
CA LEU A 117 17.94 20.82 -2.72
C LEU A 117 16.71 21.07 -1.83
N ALA A 118 15.49 21.03 -2.38
CA ALA A 118 14.27 21.23 -1.61
C ALA A 118 14.11 20.18 -0.49
N THR A 119 14.40 18.91 -0.79
CA THR A 119 14.37 17.82 0.19
C THR A 119 15.44 18.01 1.25
N SER A 120 16.66 18.37 0.86
CA SER A 120 17.77 18.62 1.79
C SER A 120 17.47 19.77 2.75
N ILE A 121 16.94 20.89 2.24
CA ILE A 121 16.53 22.03 3.07
C ILE A 121 15.46 21.61 4.09
N HIS A 122 14.44 20.86 3.65
CA HIS A 122 13.37 20.40 4.54
C HIS A 122 13.88 19.41 5.61
N LEU A 123 14.67 18.42 5.22
CA LEU A 123 15.25 17.45 6.16
C LEU A 123 16.22 18.12 7.14
N ARG A 124 17.05 19.06 6.66
CA ARG A 124 17.94 19.87 7.50
C ARG A 124 17.16 20.71 8.49
N ARG A 125 16.04 21.31 8.05
CA ARG A 125 15.12 22.03 8.93
C ARG A 125 14.60 21.11 10.03
N LEU A 126 14.09 19.92 9.72
CA LEU A 126 13.62 18.97 10.74
C LEU A 126 14.73 18.54 11.70
N ASP A 127 15.94 18.29 11.20
CA ASP A 127 17.07 17.83 12.02
C ASP A 127 17.63 18.90 12.97
N THR A 128 17.43 20.18 12.63
CA THR A 128 17.98 21.32 13.38
C THR A 128 16.91 22.18 14.06
N LEU A 129 15.63 21.80 13.95
CA LEU A 129 14.50 22.47 14.61
C LEU A 129 14.20 21.86 15.98
N TYR A 130 14.28 20.54 16.09
CA TYR A 130 13.96 19.81 17.31
C TYR A 130 15.21 19.15 17.89
N ILE A 131 15.31 19.14 19.21
CA ILE A 131 16.26 18.30 19.93
C ILE A 131 15.65 16.89 20.00
N LYS A 132 16.36 15.90 19.45
CA LYS A 132 16.01 14.49 19.56
C LYS A 132 16.64 13.92 20.83
N PRO A 133 16.04 12.90 21.48
CA PRO A 133 16.62 12.25 22.66
C PRO A 133 18.04 11.68 22.43
N THR A 134 18.39 11.35 21.18
CA THR A 134 19.70 10.82 20.80
C THR A 134 20.74 11.91 20.50
N ASP A 135 20.36 13.19 20.54
CA ASP A 135 21.25 14.28 20.18
C ASP A 135 22.27 14.57 21.28
N GLN A 136 23.54 14.44 20.94
CA GLN A 136 24.65 14.83 21.83
C GLN A 136 25.05 16.31 21.67
N GLN A 137 24.39 17.03 20.76
CA GLN A 137 24.76 18.41 20.40
C GLN A 137 23.52 19.28 20.23
N HIS A 138 23.61 20.53 20.70
CA HIS A 138 22.59 21.54 20.47
C HIS A 138 22.34 21.75 18.96
N PRO A 139 21.10 21.98 18.49
CA PRO A 139 20.79 22.09 17.05
C PRO A 139 21.61 23.13 16.30
N LYS A 140 21.90 24.25 16.97
CA LYS A 140 22.91 25.25 16.53
C LYS A 140 24.23 24.61 16.08
N SER A 141 24.76 23.64 16.82
CA SER A 141 26.06 23.01 16.54
C SER A 141 26.04 22.11 15.30
N LYS A 142 24.87 21.56 14.95
CA LYS A 142 24.67 20.68 13.79
C LYS A 142 24.66 21.41 12.44
N LEU A 143 24.47 22.73 12.45
CA LEU A 143 24.38 23.55 11.24
C LEU A 143 25.59 24.49 11.14
N PRO A 144 26.39 24.43 10.06
CA PRO A 144 27.43 25.41 9.78
C PRO A 144 26.86 26.81 9.55
N GLN A 145 27.60 27.85 9.95
CA GLN A 145 27.19 29.24 9.72
C GLN A 145 27.02 29.54 8.22
N GLU A 146 27.98 29.08 7.42
CA GLU A 146 27.98 29.26 5.97
C GLU A 146 26.75 28.66 5.29
N GLU A 147 26.22 27.55 5.81
CA GLU A 147 25.00 26.92 5.29
C GLU A 147 23.76 27.80 5.54
N ALA A 148 23.69 28.45 6.72
CA ALA A 148 22.65 29.43 7.04
C ALA A 148 22.77 30.71 6.20
N ASP A 149 24.01 31.19 5.98
CA ASP A 149 24.28 32.37 5.14
C ASP A 149 23.83 32.14 3.70
N ARG A 150 24.23 31.01 3.12
CA ARG A 150 23.84 30.63 1.75
C ARG A 150 22.32 30.56 1.61
N LEU A 151 21.61 29.94 2.55
CA LEU A 151 20.16 29.83 2.47
C LEU A 151 19.46 31.19 2.58
N LEU A 152 19.95 32.09 3.45
CA LEU A 152 19.42 33.45 3.54
C LEU A 152 19.62 34.19 2.22
N SER A 153 20.82 34.18 1.66
CA SER A 153 21.10 34.85 0.38
C SER A 153 20.26 34.29 -0.77
N MET A 154 19.99 32.98 -0.75
CA MET A 154 19.06 32.37 -1.70
C MET A 154 17.63 32.90 -1.51
N ALA A 155 17.14 32.97 -0.26
CA ALA A 155 15.81 33.52 0.03
C ALA A 155 15.67 34.98 -0.42
N GLU A 156 16.68 35.82 -0.17
CA GLU A 156 16.73 37.22 -0.62
C GLU A 156 16.68 37.33 -2.14
N ALA A 157 17.53 36.56 -2.83
CA ALA A 157 17.56 36.56 -4.29
C ALA A 157 16.22 36.12 -4.88
N ARG A 158 15.58 35.09 -4.29
CA ARG A 158 14.28 34.59 -4.75
C ARG A 158 13.13 35.57 -4.45
N LEU A 159 13.14 36.22 -3.30
CA LEU A 159 12.17 37.27 -2.99
C LEU A 159 12.29 38.44 -3.98
N GLY A 160 13.52 38.87 -4.28
CA GLY A 160 13.77 39.93 -5.26
C GLY A 160 13.28 39.58 -6.67
N MET A 161 13.53 38.35 -7.13
CA MET A 161 13.01 37.85 -8.40
C MET A 161 11.47 37.86 -8.44
N GLU A 162 10.83 37.42 -7.35
CA GLU A 162 9.38 37.30 -7.30
C GLU A 162 8.70 38.68 -7.18
N LYS A 163 9.25 39.61 -6.39
CA LYS A 163 8.75 40.99 -6.34
C LYS A 163 8.88 41.71 -7.69
N GLY A 164 9.95 41.42 -8.44
CA GLY A 164 10.19 41.99 -9.78
C GLY A 164 9.34 41.36 -10.90
N LYS A 165 8.61 40.28 -10.61
CA LYS A 165 7.79 39.56 -11.60
C LYS A 165 6.43 40.24 -11.77
N THR A 166 6.03 40.45 -13.02
CA THR A 166 4.66 40.81 -13.37
C THR A 166 3.76 39.58 -13.23
N MET A 167 2.72 39.69 -12.40
CA MET A 167 1.75 38.61 -12.20
C MET A 167 1.03 38.28 -13.50
N LEU A 168 0.89 36.98 -13.78
CA LEU A 168 0.15 36.46 -14.91
C LEU A 168 -1.33 36.82 -14.79
N LYS A 169 -1.92 37.29 -15.89
CA LYS A 169 -3.36 37.58 -15.95
C LYS A 169 -4.12 36.29 -16.29
N PRO A 170 -5.33 36.07 -15.74
CA PRO A 170 -6.13 34.90 -16.06
C PRO A 170 -6.37 34.75 -17.56
N ASN A 171 -6.61 35.86 -18.26
CA ASN A 171 -6.92 35.86 -19.68
C ASN A 171 -5.69 36.16 -20.54
N ASP A 172 -4.48 35.88 -20.04
CA ASP A 172 -3.28 35.97 -20.86
C ASP A 172 -3.39 34.94 -22.01
N PRO A 173 -3.51 35.39 -23.28
CA PRO A 173 -3.70 34.48 -24.41
C PRO A 173 -2.50 33.58 -24.67
N SER A 174 -1.36 33.86 -24.02
CA SER A 174 -0.18 33.02 -24.10
C SER A 174 -0.24 31.80 -23.17
N ILE A 175 -1.29 31.67 -22.35
CA ILE A 175 -1.47 30.58 -21.39
C ILE A 175 -2.68 29.72 -21.80
N ASN A 176 -2.44 28.44 -22.08
CA ASN A 176 -3.52 27.47 -22.18
C ASN A 176 -3.93 27.00 -20.78
N LYS A 177 -5.08 27.50 -20.30
CA LYS A 177 -5.61 27.20 -18.96
C LYS A 177 -5.84 25.70 -18.75
N GLU A 178 -6.42 25.02 -19.73
CA GLU A 178 -6.77 23.60 -19.64
C GLU A 178 -5.51 22.74 -19.48
N GLU A 179 -4.46 23.03 -20.26
CA GLU A 179 -3.17 22.36 -20.18
C GLU A 179 -2.46 22.60 -18.85
N LEU A 180 -2.50 23.83 -18.36
CA LEU A 180 -1.88 24.17 -17.07
C LEU A 180 -2.63 23.50 -15.91
N GLN A 181 -3.96 23.51 -15.93
CA GLN A 181 -4.81 22.80 -14.97
C GLN A 181 -4.53 21.30 -14.97
N TRP A 182 -4.48 20.69 -16.16
CA TRP A 182 -4.12 19.29 -16.33
C TRP A 182 -2.74 19.01 -15.75
N PHE A 183 -1.73 19.81 -16.09
CA PHE A 183 -0.36 19.62 -15.63
C PHE A 183 -0.24 19.69 -14.11
N LEU A 184 -0.85 20.70 -13.50
CA LEU A 184 -0.85 20.90 -12.05
C LEU A 184 -1.52 19.73 -11.30
N THR A 185 -2.60 19.20 -11.87
CA THR A 185 -3.34 18.05 -11.31
C THR A 185 -2.58 16.73 -11.51
N ALA A 186 -2.06 16.47 -12.71
CA ALA A 186 -1.27 15.27 -13.02
C ALA A 186 0.03 15.21 -12.21
N ASN A 187 0.61 16.36 -11.88
CA ASN A 187 1.78 16.48 -11.01
C ASN A 187 1.49 16.12 -9.53
N SER A 188 0.22 16.01 -9.13
CA SER A 188 -0.16 15.51 -7.79
C SER A 188 -0.34 13.98 -7.74
N ASP A 189 -0.43 13.30 -8.89
CA ASP A 189 -0.52 11.83 -8.99
C ASP A 189 0.90 11.22 -9.03
N PRO A 190 1.27 10.31 -8.10
CA PRO A 190 2.63 9.75 -8.04
C PRO A 190 3.09 8.99 -9.29
N GLU A 191 2.18 8.35 -10.02
CA GLU A 191 2.52 7.62 -11.25
C GLU A 191 2.70 8.58 -12.42
N LYS A 192 1.75 9.50 -12.61
CA LYS A 192 1.84 10.53 -13.67
C LYS A 192 3.05 11.44 -13.45
N TYR A 193 3.34 11.79 -12.20
CA TYR A 193 4.53 12.53 -11.81
C TYR A 193 5.82 11.88 -12.33
N ARG A 194 5.98 10.57 -12.12
CA ARG A 194 7.17 9.83 -12.58
C ARG A 194 7.31 9.84 -14.09
N LEU A 195 6.20 9.81 -14.82
CA LEU A 195 6.19 9.86 -16.28
C LEU A 195 6.51 11.27 -16.80
N ILE A 196 5.90 12.31 -16.20
CA ILE A 196 6.15 13.72 -16.53
C ILE A 196 7.63 14.06 -16.38
N PHE A 197 8.28 13.64 -15.29
CA PHE A 197 9.70 13.90 -15.06
C PHE A 197 10.61 12.73 -15.48
N GLY A 198 10.07 11.79 -16.25
CA GLY A 198 10.79 10.64 -16.78
C GLY A 198 11.74 11.02 -17.93
N ARG A 199 12.69 10.13 -18.24
CA ARG A 199 13.73 10.36 -19.26
C ARG A 199 13.16 10.81 -20.61
N LYS A 200 12.18 10.06 -21.16
CA LYS A 200 11.56 10.34 -22.46
C LYS A 200 10.91 11.73 -22.52
N SER A 201 10.22 12.11 -21.44
CA SER A 201 9.58 13.42 -21.34
C SER A 201 10.62 14.55 -21.30
N GLN A 202 11.73 14.35 -20.59
CA GLN A 202 12.80 15.34 -20.47
C GLN A 202 13.60 15.51 -21.75
N GLU A 203 13.88 14.42 -22.47
CA GLU A 203 14.45 14.46 -23.83
C GLU A 203 13.54 15.29 -24.75
N LYS A 204 12.21 15.14 -24.63
CA LYS A 204 11.26 15.93 -25.41
C LYS A 204 11.21 17.41 -25.02
N LEU A 205 11.32 17.73 -23.72
CA LEU A 205 11.42 19.12 -23.26
C LEU A 205 12.66 19.82 -23.84
N ILE A 206 13.80 19.11 -23.88
CA ILE A 206 15.04 19.62 -24.49
C ILE A 206 14.86 19.83 -25.99
N GLU A 207 14.25 18.86 -26.68
CA GLU A 207 13.96 18.94 -28.12
C GLU A 207 13.06 20.15 -28.45
N LEU A 208 11.98 20.34 -27.68
CA LEU A 208 11.01 21.41 -27.92
C LEU A 208 11.52 22.79 -27.51
N GLY A 209 12.48 22.87 -26.58
CA GLY A 209 13.05 24.13 -26.12
C GLY A 209 12.06 25.04 -25.38
N ASN A 210 10.84 24.57 -25.11
CA ASN A 210 9.74 25.36 -24.57
C ASN A 210 8.88 24.50 -23.64
N VAL A 211 8.71 24.97 -22.40
CA VAL A 211 7.91 24.30 -21.37
C VAL A 211 6.43 24.23 -21.76
N ARG A 212 5.90 25.21 -22.49
CA ARG A 212 4.49 25.22 -22.92
C ARG A 212 4.23 24.15 -23.96
N ASP A 213 5.05 24.11 -25.01
CA ASP A 213 4.95 23.07 -26.05
C ASP A 213 5.16 21.67 -25.46
N TRP A 214 6.02 21.57 -24.44
CA TRP A 214 6.23 20.33 -23.69
C TRP A 214 5.01 19.90 -22.87
N ILE A 215 4.33 20.83 -22.18
CA ILE A 215 3.08 20.53 -21.46
C ILE A 215 1.98 20.11 -22.45
N HIS A 216 1.86 20.81 -23.58
CA HIS A 216 0.93 20.44 -24.65
C HIS A 216 1.20 19.02 -25.16
N TRP A 217 2.45 18.71 -25.49
CA TRP A 217 2.86 17.37 -25.92
C TRP A 217 2.58 16.32 -24.84
N LEU A 218 2.88 16.62 -23.58
CA LEU A 218 2.59 15.73 -22.46
C LEU A 218 1.09 15.41 -22.38
N LYS A 219 0.23 16.44 -22.38
CA LYS A 219 -1.23 16.25 -22.35
C LYS A 219 -1.68 15.39 -23.52
N GLN A 220 -1.21 15.65 -24.74
CA GLN A 220 -1.51 14.81 -25.90
C GLN A 220 -1.08 13.35 -25.72
N GLN A 221 0.11 13.09 -25.17
CA GLN A 221 0.55 11.70 -24.94
C GLN A 221 -0.31 10.98 -23.91
N PHE A 222 -0.73 11.68 -22.85
CA PHE A 222 -1.63 11.09 -21.85
C PHE A 222 -3.04 10.89 -22.42
N ASP A 223 -3.58 11.88 -23.13
CA ASP A 223 -4.90 11.78 -23.77
C ASP A 223 -4.91 10.65 -24.82
N GLN A 224 -3.86 10.52 -25.65
CA GLN A 224 -3.70 9.42 -26.61
C GLN A 224 -3.60 8.06 -25.92
N ASN A 225 -2.79 7.94 -24.88
CA ASN A 225 -2.68 6.69 -24.12
C ASN A 225 -4.01 6.33 -23.46
N ASP A 226 -4.73 7.30 -22.88
CA ASP A 226 -6.03 7.08 -22.25
C ASP A 226 -7.08 6.67 -23.30
N GLU A 227 -7.05 7.27 -24.50
CA GLU A 227 -7.91 6.87 -25.62
C GLU A 227 -7.58 5.46 -26.15
N GLU A 228 -6.29 5.13 -26.31
CA GLU A 228 -5.85 3.79 -26.72
C GLU A 228 -6.24 2.74 -25.67
N ILE A 229 -6.04 3.02 -24.39
CA ILE A 229 -6.44 2.15 -23.29
C ILE A 229 -7.97 2.00 -23.29
N ARG A 230 -8.73 3.09 -23.42
CA ARG A 230 -10.21 3.03 -23.51
C ARG A 230 -10.66 2.21 -24.71
N LYS A 231 -10.00 2.36 -25.86
CA LYS A 231 -10.30 1.59 -27.06
C LYS A 231 -10.02 0.09 -26.84
N ILE A 232 -8.85 -0.26 -26.30
CA ILE A 232 -8.49 -1.65 -25.97
C ILE A 232 -9.49 -2.24 -24.96
N VAL A 233 -9.87 -1.47 -23.94
CA VAL A 233 -10.86 -1.89 -22.94
C VAL A 233 -12.21 -2.10 -23.61
N ASN A 234 -12.69 -1.18 -24.43
CA ASN A 234 -13.97 -1.31 -25.13
C ASN A 234 -13.97 -2.48 -26.12
N GLU A 235 -12.89 -2.69 -26.85
CA GLU A 235 -12.69 -3.87 -27.71
C GLU A 235 -12.73 -5.15 -26.89
N GLU A 236 -12.13 -5.17 -25.71
CA GLU A 236 -12.13 -6.35 -24.83
C GLU A 236 -13.50 -6.59 -24.19
N LEU A 237 -14.21 -5.55 -23.77
CA LEU A 237 -15.54 -5.64 -23.18
C LEU A 237 -16.58 -6.10 -24.22
N SER A 238 -16.40 -5.73 -25.49
CA SER A 238 -17.26 -6.12 -26.61
C SER A 238 -16.83 -7.41 -27.33
N ARG A 239 -15.70 -8.00 -26.92
CA ARG A 239 -15.15 -9.21 -27.54
C ARG A 239 -16.11 -10.38 -27.41
N LYS A 240 -16.37 -11.05 -28.53
CA LYS A 240 -17.06 -12.36 -28.51
C LYS A 240 -16.20 -13.40 -27.81
N LYS A 241 -16.81 -14.15 -26.90
CA LYS A 241 -16.13 -15.22 -26.17
C LYS A 241 -15.62 -16.27 -27.17
N PRO A 242 -14.31 -16.54 -27.23
CA PRO A 242 -13.75 -17.52 -28.16
C PRO A 242 -14.25 -18.93 -27.80
N GLU A 243 -14.40 -19.77 -28.82
CA GLU A 243 -14.89 -21.14 -28.70
C GLU A 243 -13.79 -22.18 -28.97
N GLY A 244 -14.09 -23.46 -28.73
CA GLY A 244 -13.21 -24.57 -29.06
C GLY A 244 -11.83 -24.50 -28.40
N LYS A 245 -10.76 -24.73 -29.19
CA LYS A 245 -9.38 -24.72 -28.69
C LYS A 245 -8.89 -23.31 -28.32
N ASP A 246 -9.35 -22.28 -29.03
CA ASP A 246 -8.95 -20.89 -28.76
C ASP A 246 -9.50 -20.38 -27.43
N ALA A 247 -10.65 -20.89 -27.00
CA ALA A 247 -11.23 -20.62 -25.68
C ALA A 247 -10.28 -20.96 -24.50
N ARG A 248 -9.38 -21.94 -24.70
CA ARG A 248 -8.50 -22.48 -23.66
C ARG A 248 -7.09 -21.88 -23.68
N LYS A 249 -6.74 -21.12 -24.72
CA LYS A 249 -5.42 -20.48 -24.81
C LYS A 249 -5.22 -19.51 -23.64
N PRO A 250 -4.05 -19.48 -22.98
CA PRO A 250 -3.74 -18.46 -21.97
C PRO A 250 -3.84 -17.06 -22.57
N LYS A 251 -4.52 -16.15 -21.87
CA LYS A 251 -4.64 -14.74 -22.28
C LYS A 251 -4.24 -13.80 -21.16
N TYR A 252 -4.75 -14.03 -19.96
CA TYR A 252 -4.49 -13.16 -18.82
C TYR A 252 -3.53 -13.82 -17.85
N LYS A 253 -2.72 -12.97 -17.20
CA LYS A 253 -1.87 -13.34 -16.09
C LYS A 253 -2.24 -12.50 -14.89
N ILE A 254 -2.49 -13.14 -13.77
CA ILE A 254 -2.70 -12.47 -12.48
C ILE A 254 -1.57 -12.86 -11.56
N LYS A 255 -0.81 -11.87 -11.09
CA LYS A 255 0.24 -12.07 -10.09
C LYS A 255 -0.23 -11.55 -8.75
N ILE A 256 -0.08 -12.36 -7.71
CA ILE A 256 -0.28 -11.94 -6.33
C ILE A 256 1.00 -12.18 -5.53
N ARG A 257 1.14 -11.46 -4.44
CA ARG A 257 2.20 -11.65 -3.46
C ARG A 257 1.57 -11.98 -2.12
N ILE A 258 2.11 -13.00 -1.46
CA ILE A 258 1.82 -13.35 -0.07
C ILE A 258 3.13 -13.50 0.69
N ASN A 259 3.06 -13.31 2.00
CA ASN A 259 4.17 -13.48 2.93
C ASN A 259 3.89 -14.66 3.88
N SER A 260 4.94 -15.31 4.36
CA SER A 260 4.87 -16.26 5.47
C SER A 260 5.69 -15.83 6.67
N GLU A 261 5.04 -15.80 7.84
CA GLU A 261 5.73 -15.74 9.13
C GLU A 261 6.28 -17.10 9.58
N SER A 262 5.73 -18.16 9.01
CA SER A 262 5.95 -19.54 9.46
C SER A 262 7.06 -20.27 8.71
N HIS A 263 7.26 -19.95 7.42
CA HIS A 263 8.13 -20.72 6.54
C HIS A 263 9.14 -19.82 5.83
N SER A 264 10.36 -20.34 5.69
CA SER A 264 11.30 -19.84 4.68
C SER A 264 11.01 -20.46 3.31
N ILE A 265 11.12 -19.65 2.27
CA ILE A 265 10.84 -20.01 0.87
C ILE A 265 12.16 -20.09 0.12
N ARG A 266 12.33 -21.16 -0.65
CA ARG A 266 13.55 -21.44 -1.42
C ARG A 266 13.22 -21.67 -2.88
N THR A 267 13.91 -20.94 -3.76
CA THR A 267 13.70 -20.98 -5.22
C THR A 267 13.79 -22.39 -5.81
N LYS A 268 14.65 -23.26 -5.26
CA LYS A 268 14.78 -24.66 -5.73
C LYS A 268 13.45 -25.40 -5.74
N ASN A 269 12.70 -25.33 -4.64
CA ASN A 269 11.43 -26.07 -4.49
C ASN A 269 10.35 -25.49 -5.40
N LEU A 270 10.38 -24.17 -5.62
CA LEU A 270 9.45 -23.48 -6.53
C LEU A 270 9.74 -23.82 -8.00
N ASN A 271 11.01 -23.95 -8.37
CA ASN A 271 11.41 -24.35 -9.72
C ASN A 271 10.92 -25.76 -10.06
N GLU A 272 10.94 -26.68 -9.09
CA GLU A 272 10.40 -28.02 -9.30
C GLU A 272 8.90 -27.99 -9.54
N TRP A 273 8.13 -27.24 -8.72
CA TRP A 273 6.71 -27.00 -8.99
C TRP A 273 6.47 -26.43 -10.39
N ASN A 274 7.26 -25.43 -10.79
CA ASN A 274 7.10 -24.73 -12.06
C ASN A 274 7.34 -25.60 -13.28
N LYS A 275 8.06 -26.72 -13.17
CA LYS A 275 8.22 -27.69 -14.26
C LYS A 275 6.93 -28.45 -14.58
N HIS A 276 6.09 -28.69 -13.56
CA HIS A 276 4.93 -29.57 -13.67
C HIS A 276 3.58 -28.83 -13.71
N SER A 277 3.55 -27.56 -13.30
CA SER A 277 2.32 -26.76 -13.26
C SER A 277 2.28 -25.73 -14.39
N ASP A 278 1.41 -25.91 -15.39
CA ASP A 278 1.28 -24.96 -16.50
C ASP A 278 0.48 -23.71 -16.13
N PHE A 279 -0.48 -23.84 -15.20
CA PHE A 279 -1.47 -22.80 -14.91
C PHE A 279 -1.16 -21.96 -13.67
N VAL A 280 -0.31 -22.46 -12.76
CA VAL A 280 0.19 -21.72 -11.59
C VAL A 280 1.72 -21.76 -11.57
N LYS A 281 2.37 -20.61 -11.61
CA LYS A 281 3.81 -20.49 -11.41
C LYS A 281 4.13 -19.79 -10.09
N LEU A 282 5.19 -20.22 -9.42
CA LEU A 282 5.62 -19.73 -8.11
C LEU A 282 7.00 -19.11 -8.18
N PHE A 283 7.19 -17.97 -7.52
CA PHE A 283 8.47 -17.28 -7.46
C PHE A 283 8.74 -16.77 -6.03
N SER A 284 10.01 -16.66 -5.67
CA SER A 284 10.43 -16.03 -4.41
C SER A 284 10.92 -14.62 -4.74
N ASP A 285 10.46 -13.61 -3.99
CA ASP A 285 11.05 -12.26 -4.04
C ASP A 285 12.06 -12.07 -2.91
N ASP A 286 11.69 -12.54 -1.71
CA ASP A 286 12.52 -12.60 -0.51
C ASP A 286 12.33 -13.95 0.20
N LYS A 287 13.04 -14.19 1.32
CA LYS A 287 13.00 -15.43 2.12
C LYS A 287 11.61 -15.78 2.65
N SER A 288 10.73 -14.81 2.83
CA SER A 288 9.35 -15.00 3.34
C SER A 288 8.27 -14.64 2.32
N ASP A 289 8.64 -14.10 1.16
CA ASP A 289 7.69 -13.62 0.15
C ASP A 289 7.52 -14.64 -0.99
N LEU A 290 6.28 -15.09 -1.20
CA LEU A 290 5.87 -15.95 -2.31
C LEU A 290 5.04 -15.14 -3.32
N ILE A 291 5.50 -15.11 -4.55
CA ILE A 291 4.72 -14.61 -5.69
C ILE A 291 4.04 -15.80 -6.37
N ILE A 292 2.74 -15.67 -6.62
CA ILE A 292 1.93 -16.68 -7.30
C ILE A 292 1.38 -16.06 -8.58
N GLU A 293 1.71 -16.65 -9.74
CA GLU A 293 1.20 -16.27 -11.04
C GLU A 293 0.15 -17.29 -11.51
N PHE A 294 -1.09 -16.83 -11.70
CA PHE A 294 -2.16 -17.59 -12.32
C PHE A 294 -2.30 -17.24 -13.79
N GLN A 295 -2.45 -18.25 -14.64
CA GLN A 295 -2.81 -18.08 -16.05
C GLN A 295 -4.29 -18.35 -16.26
N LEU A 296 -4.99 -17.39 -16.88
CA LEU A 296 -6.41 -17.51 -17.21
C LEU A 296 -6.61 -17.60 -18.72
N ALA A 297 -7.57 -18.43 -19.11
CA ALA A 297 -7.86 -18.70 -20.52
C ALA A 297 -8.57 -17.51 -21.20
N ALA A 298 -8.44 -17.44 -22.53
CA ALA A 298 -9.06 -16.41 -23.36
C ALA A 298 -10.59 -16.41 -23.32
N SER A 299 -11.22 -17.48 -22.85
CA SER A 299 -12.65 -17.54 -22.56
C SER A 299 -13.06 -16.74 -21.32
N THR A 300 -12.13 -16.29 -20.50
CA THR A 300 -12.42 -15.48 -19.31
C THR A 300 -12.81 -14.05 -19.74
N PRO A 301 -14.02 -13.56 -19.39
CA PRO A 301 -14.39 -12.17 -19.64
C PRO A 301 -13.56 -11.22 -18.75
N ALA A 302 -13.20 -10.04 -19.26
CA ALA A 302 -12.43 -9.06 -18.50
C ALA A 302 -13.14 -8.65 -17.20
N GLN A 303 -14.46 -8.50 -17.25
CA GLN A 303 -15.32 -8.15 -16.11
C GLN A 303 -15.29 -9.21 -14.99
N ALA A 304 -14.96 -10.46 -15.34
CA ALA A 304 -14.89 -11.57 -14.38
C ALA A 304 -13.48 -11.78 -13.80
N LEU A 305 -12.45 -11.09 -14.32
CA LEU A 305 -11.06 -11.29 -13.92
C LEU A 305 -10.84 -11.06 -12.43
N TRP A 306 -11.48 -10.03 -11.87
CA TRP A 306 -11.39 -9.74 -10.44
C TRP A 306 -11.87 -10.92 -9.60
N TYR A 307 -13.11 -11.37 -9.82
CA TYR A 307 -13.73 -12.40 -9.02
C TYR A 307 -13.11 -13.79 -9.24
N ILE A 308 -12.73 -14.11 -10.47
CA ILE A 308 -12.05 -15.38 -10.79
C ILE A 308 -10.64 -15.38 -10.19
N GLY A 309 -9.88 -14.30 -10.40
CA GLY A 309 -8.54 -14.14 -9.85
C GLY A 309 -8.54 -14.21 -8.33
N TRP A 310 -9.44 -13.47 -7.68
CA TRP A 310 -9.61 -13.50 -6.23
C TRP A 310 -9.99 -14.89 -5.71
N GLY A 311 -10.95 -15.56 -6.36
CA GLY A 311 -11.36 -16.90 -5.99
C GLY A 311 -10.23 -17.92 -6.09
N MET A 312 -9.48 -17.91 -7.20
CA MET A 312 -8.33 -18.82 -7.38
C MET A 312 -7.23 -18.54 -6.37
N ALA A 313 -6.91 -17.27 -6.17
CA ALA A 313 -5.91 -16.84 -5.20
C ALA A 313 -6.27 -17.28 -3.77
N ARG A 314 -7.49 -17.00 -3.32
CA ARG A 314 -7.97 -17.41 -1.99
C ARG A 314 -7.93 -18.93 -1.83
N SER A 315 -8.42 -19.69 -2.80
CA SER A 315 -8.40 -21.16 -2.74
C SER A 315 -6.97 -21.72 -2.69
N PHE A 316 -6.04 -21.15 -3.46
CA PHE A 316 -4.64 -21.56 -3.43
C PHE A 316 -3.99 -21.26 -2.07
N VAL A 317 -4.22 -20.05 -1.52
CA VAL A 317 -3.69 -19.66 -0.21
C VAL A 317 -4.26 -20.55 0.89
N VAL A 318 -5.55 -20.86 0.88
CA VAL A 318 -6.16 -21.82 1.83
C VAL A 318 -5.51 -23.20 1.70
N ALA A 319 -5.41 -23.73 0.48
CA ALA A 319 -4.76 -25.02 0.23
C ALA A 319 -3.30 -25.05 0.74
N LEU A 320 -2.54 -23.97 0.52
CA LEU A 320 -1.16 -23.84 0.95
C LEU A 320 -1.04 -23.83 2.47
N ASN A 321 -1.89 -23.07 3.17
CA ASN A 321 -1.90 -23.01 4.63
C ASN A 321 -2.20 -24.39 5.24
N ILE A 322 -3.18 -25.12 4.70
CA ILE A 322 -3.54 -26.47 5.16
C ILE A 322 -2.37 -27.44 4.91
N ALA A 323 -1.87 -27.51 3.67
CA ALA A 323 -0.84 -28.46 3.27
C ALA A 323 0.51 -28.26 3.98
N SER A 324 0.86 -26.99 4.25
CA SER A 324 2.09 -26.63 4.94
C SER A 324 1.96 -26.63 6.45
N ARG A 325 0.73 -26.58 6.99
CA ARG A 325 0.42 -26.27 8.41
C ARG A 325 0.91 -24.88 8.83
N GLY A 326 1.29 -24.03 7.88
CA GLY A 326 1.85 -22.71 8.11
C GLY A 326 0.81 -21.59 8.14
N ILE A 327 1.32 -20.36 8.17
CA ILE A 327 0.60 -19.10 8.01
C ILE A 327 1.17 -18.39 6.78
N PHE A 328 0.35 -18.25 5.75
CA PHE A 328 0.63 -17.53 4.51
C PHE A 328 -0.52 -16.58 4.22
N TRP A 329 -0.23 -15.29 4.08
CA TRP A 329 -1.26 -14.27 3.82
C TRP A 329 -0.71 -13.05 3.07
N TRP A 330 -1.58 -12.16 2.58
CA TRP A 330 -1.17 -11.00 1.79
C TRP A 330 -0.39 -9.92 2.57
N HIS A 331 -0.51 -9.90 3.90
CA HIS A 331 0.17 -8.94 4.76
C HIS A 331 0.61 -9.60 6.06
N VAL A 332 1.62 -8.98 6.67
CA VAL A 332 2.21 -9.37 7.95
C VAL A 332 1.72 -8.38 9.02
N GLN A 333 1.42 -8.89 10.21
CA GLN A 333 1.08 -8.04 11.36
C GLN A 333 2.33 -7.23 11.77
N LYS A 334 2.18 -5.94 12.06
CA LYS A 334 3.30 -5.06 12.45
C LYS A 334 3.38 -4.84 13.96
N ASP A 335 2.25 -4.53 14.59
CA ASP A 335 2.20 -4.09 15.99
C ASP A 335 1.79 -5.26 16.91
N LYS A 336 2.72 -6.20 17.14
CA LYS A 336 2.43 -7.45 17.88
C LYS A 336 2.59 -7.35 19.40
N ALA A 337 3.46 -6.45 19.86
CA ALA A 337 3.85 -6.36 21.27
C ALA A 337 3.64 -4.96 21.88
N ARG A 338 3.80 -3.90 21.07
CA ARG A 338 3.80 -2.50 21.51
C ARG A 338 3.35 -1.57 20.39
N TYR A 339 2.74 -0.44 20.76
CA TYR A 339 2.30 0.63 19.85
C TYR A 339 3.25 1.85 19.85
N TYR A 340 4.28 1.83 20.71
CA TYR A 340 5.15 2.96 20.97
C TYR A 340 6.60 2.62 20.61
N GLU A 341 7.40 3.65 20.32
CA GLU A 341 8.84 3.52 20.07
C GLU A 341 9.67 3.52 21.36
N GLU A 342 9.34 4.44 22.28
CA GLU A 342 9.95 4.55 23.60
C GLU A 342 8.96 5.04 24.66
N ILE A 343 9.06 4.49 25.88
CA ILE A 343 8.50 5.08 27.10
C ILE A 343 9.68 5.44 28.00
N TRP A 344 9.76 6.71 28.39
CA TRP A 344 10.80 7.20 29.30
C TRP A 344 10.16 7.64 30.62
N ASP A 345 10.62 7.06 31.73
CA ASP A 345 10.29 7.52 33.07
C ASP A 345 11.10 8.79 33.36
N LEU A 346 10.42 9.93 33.42
CA LEU A 346 11.04 11.23 33.66
C LEU A 346 11.51 11.42 35.11
N GLU A 347 10.86 10.75 36.07
CA GLU A 347 11.22 10.85 37.49
C GLU A 347 12.49 10.06 37.80
N ARG A 348 12.57 8.85 37.24
CA ARG A 348 13.70 7.93 37.44
C ARG A 348 14.77 8.04 36.36
N ASN A 349 14.53 8.87 35.36
CA ASN A 349 15.37 9.07 34.18
C ASN A 349 15.81 7.74 33.52
N MET A 350 14.86 6.86 33.25
CA MET A 350 15.14 5.54 32.66
C MET A 350 14.10 5.13 31.63
N LYS A 351 14.52 4.29 30.69
CA LYS A 351 13.63 3.69 29.69
C LYS A 351 12.78 2.57 30.31
N LEU A 352 11.48 2.59 30.05
CA LEU A 352 10.56 1.52 30.42
C LEU A 352 10.22 0.64 29.20
N GLY A 353 10.15 -0.66 29.43
CA GLY A 353 9.72 -1.66 28.44
C GLY A 353 8.36 -2.25 28.81
N VAL A 354 7.27 -1.58 28.40
CA VAL A 354 5.90 -2.09 28.56
C VAL A 354 5.49 -2.85 27.30
N GLN A 355 5.01 -4.09 27.41
CA GLN A 355 4.53 -4.82 26.25
C GLN A 355 3.33 -5.69 26.64
N VAL A 356 2.50 -6.01 25.66
CA VAL A 356 1.45 -7.02 25.83
C VAL A 356 2.12 -8.36 26.08
N ASN A 357 1.68 -9.08 27.10
CA ASN A 357 2.18 -10.40 27.47
C ASN A 357 1.00 -11.40 27.54
N PRO A 358 1.03 -12.52 26.78
CA PRO A 358 2.04 -12.86 25.77
C PRO A 358 2.01 -11.92 24.55
N GLU A 359 3.13 -11.83 23.83
CA GLU A 359 3.18 -11.15 22.54
C GLU A 359 2.15 -11.77 21.60
N LEU A 360 1.54 -10.95 20.73
CA LEU A 360 0.63 -11.41 19.67
C LEU A 360 1.39 -12.05 18.52
N SER A 361 2.26 -12.99 18.83
CA SER A 361 3.02 -13.77 17.89
C SER A 361 3.12 -15.22 18.33
N VAL A 362 3.28 -16.11 17.36
CA VAL A 362 3.76 -17.47 17.61
C VAL A 362 5.25 -17.48 17.25
N ASN A 363 6.06 -18.17 18.05
CA ASN A 363 7.50 -18.26 17.82
C ASN A 363 7.85 -19.24 16.68
N PHE A 364 7.42 -18.92 15.46
CA PHE A 364 7.77 -19.69 14.27
C PHE A 364 9.26 -19.63 13.92
N LYS A 365 9.97 -18.59 14.37
CA LYS A 365 11.40 -18.40 14.10
C LYS A 365 12.25 -19.55 14.65
N GLU A 366 11.89 -20.08 15.81
CA GLU A 366 12.56 -21.23 16.40
C GLU A 366 12.28 -22.54 15.66
N LEU A 367 11.09 -22.67 15.06
CA LEU A 367 10.67 -23.86 14.32
C LEU A 367 11.40 -24.02 12.97
N ARG A 368 11.95 -22.94 12.41
CA ARG A 368 12.76 -22.92 11.17
C ARG A 368 12.13 -23.71 10.00
N TRP A 369 10.81 -23.68 9.84
CA TRP A 369 10.17 -24.43 8.78
C TRP A 369 10.60 -23.93 7.39
N VAL A 370 10.71 -24.87 6.46
CA VAL A 370 11.07 -24.60 5.06
C VAL A 370 9.95 -25.14 4.20
N LEU A 371 9.40 -24.29 3.32
CA LEU A 371 8.38 -24.73 2.37
C LEU A 371 8.99 -25.74 1.39
N ASN A 372 8.64 -27.01 1.52
CA ASN A 372 9.26 -28.11 0.78
C ASN A 372 8.35 -28.70 -0.31
N GLU A 373 8.92 -29.55 -1.16
CA GLU A 373 8.25 -30.15 -2.31
C GLU A 373 7.02 -30.99 -1.90
N ASN A 374 7.08 -31.74 -0.80
CA ASN A 374 5.94 -32.52 -0.31
C ASN A 374 4.76 -31.62 0.11
N GLN A 375 5.04 -30.50 0.77
CA GLN A 375 4.00 -29.51 1.11
C GLN A 375 3.40 -28.87 -0.14
N LEU A 376 4.22 -28.58 -1.17
CA LEU A 376 3.72 -28.08 -2.45
C LEU A 376 2.85 -29.12 -3.17
N LEU A 377 3.26 -30.38 -3.25
CA LEU A 377 2.45 -31.45 -3.85
C LEU A 377 1.08 -31.59 -3.17
N ARG A 378 1.05 -31.55 -1.83
CA ARG A 378 -0.20 -31.55 -1.07
C ARG A 378 -1.03 -30.28 -1.28
N THR A 379 -0.38 -29.14 -1.47
CA THR A 379 -1.07 -27.89 -1.85
C THR A 379 -1.81 -28.07 -3.17
N ASN A 380 -1.20 -28.74 -4.16
CA ASN A 380 -1.87 -29.04 -5.42
C ASN A 380 -3.10 -29.93 -5.22
N LEU A 381 -2.96 -31.00 -4.42
CA LEU A 381 -4.07 -31.92 -4.10
C LEU A 381 -5.25 -31.18 -3.47
N LEU A 382 -4.98 -30.36 -2.45
CA LEU A 382 -6.00 -29.57 -1.76
C LEU A 382 -6.61 -28.50 -2.67
N PHE A 383 -5.79 -27.82 -3.46
CA PHE A 383 -6.26 -26.80 -4.40
C PHE A 383 -7.18 -27.41 -5.47
N TYR A 384 -6.83 -28.58 -5.97
CA TYR A 384 -7.66 -29.34 -6.89
C TYR A 384 -8.98 -29.78 -6.24
N TYR A 385 -8.93 -30.33 -5.01
CA TYR A 385 -10.13 -30.72 -4.28
C TYR A 385 -11.08 -29.54 -4.03
N ILE A 386 -10.55 -28.39 -3.58
CA ILE A 386 -11.33 -27.16 -3.39
C ILE A 386 -12.01 -26.74 -4.71
N ALA A 387 -11.31 -26.84 -5.84
CA ALA A 387 -11.89 -26.55 -7.14
C ALA A 387 -13.04 -27.52 -7.51
N MET A 388 -12.92 -28.81 -7.18
CA MET A 388 -13.96 -29.82 -7.43
C MET A 388 -15.24 -29.59 -6.60
N VAL A 389 -15.09 -29.09 -5.37
CA VAL A 389 -16.21 -28.90 -4.44
C VAL A 389 -16.74 -27.47 -4.40
N ARG A 390 -16.21 -26.55 -5.23
CA ARG A 390 -16.53 -25.11 -5.21
C ARG A 390 -18.01 -24.76 -5.16
N ASN A 391 -18.87 -25.55 -5.80
CA ASN A 391 -20.31 -25.34 -5.89
C ASN A 391 -21.11 -26.39 -5.10
N LYS A 392 -20.50 -27.00 -4.08
CA LYS A 392 -21.09 -28.04 -3.24
C LYS A 392 -20.96 -27.68 -1.77
N GLU A 393 -21.66 -28.42 -0.91
CA GLU A 393 -21.65 -28.21 0.54
C GLU A 393 -20.26 -28.40 1.16
N GLU A 394 -19.44 -29.27 0.58
CA GLU A 394 -18.07 -29.55 1.02
C GLU A 394 -17.11 -28.36 0.86
N ILE A 395 -17.53 -27.23 0.26
CA ILE A 395 -16.74 -25.99 0.23
C ILE A 395 -16.80 -25.21 1.56
N LYS A 396 -17.86 -25.39 2.36
CA LYS A 396 -18.11 -24.63 3.60
C LYS A 396 -16.90 -24.64 4.56
N PRO A 397 -16.26 -25.79 4.86
CA PRO A 397 -15.10 -25.85 5.74
C PRO A 397 -13.96 -24.94 5.28
N PHE A 398 -13.68 -24.90 3.98
CA PHE A 398 -12.62 -24.09 3.40
C PHE A 398 -12.92 -22.60 3.43
N ASN A 399 -14.21 -22.22 3.34
CA ASN A 399 -14.64 -20.83 3.47
C ASN A 399 -14.45 -20.33 4.90
N SER A 400 -14.91 -21.11 5.89
CA SER A 400 -14.74 -20.83 7.32
C SER A 400 -13.27 -20.78 7.71
N TYR A 401 -12.46 -21.72 7.19
CA TYR A 401 -11.01 -21.75 7.38
C TYR A 401 -10.34 -20.48 6.82
N GLY A 402 -10.69 -20.09 5.59
CA GLY A 402 -10.15 -18.88 4.98
C GLY A 402 -10.53 -17.60 5.74
N LEU A 403 -11.69 -17.57 6.40
CA LEU A 403 -12.07 -16.47 7.29
C LEU A 403 -11.26 -16.49 8.59
N GLY A 404 -10.98 -17.66 9.15
CA GLY A 404 -10.06 -17.82 10.29
C GLY A 404 -8.66 -17.29 10.00
N LEU A 405 -8.11 -17.58 8.82
CA LEU A 405 -6.85 -16.99 8.37
C LEU A 405 -6.91 -15.46 8.27
N ALA A 406 -8.02 -14.91 7.78
CA ALA A 406 -8.18 -13.46 7.65
C ALA A 406 -8.22 -12.77 9.02
N PHE A 407 -8.93 -13.34 10.00
CA PHE A 407 -8.95 -12.84 11.38
C PHE A 407 -7.59 -12.98 12.05
N TRP A 408 -6.90 -14.11 11.85
CA TRP A 408 -5.53 -14.27 12.33
C TRP A 408 -4.64 -13.15 11.77
N ALA A 409 -4.59 -12.98 10.45
CA ALA A 409 -3.67 -12.02 9.83
C ALA A 409 -3.96 -10.55 10.19
N LYS A 410 -5.19 -10.24 10.60
CA LYS A 410 -5.61 -8.91 11.07
C LYS A 410 -5.50 -8.70 12.58
N ASN A 411 -5.06 -9.72 13.32
CA ASN A 411 -4.89 -9.63 14.77
C ASN A 411 -3.66 -8.80 15.14
N ASP A 412 -3.86 -7.70 15.85
CA ASP A 412 -2.78 -6.90 16.42
C ASP A 412 -3.23 -6.26 17.75
N ILE A 413 -2.36 -5.45 18.37
CA ILE A 413 -2.68 -4.80 19.64
C ILE A 413 -3.81 -3.77 19.56
N HIS A 414 -4.10 -3.24 18.37
CA HIS A 414 -5.17 -2.27 18.15
C HIS A 414 -6.51 -2.96 17.93
N LEU A 415 -6.49 -4.16 17.33
CA LEU A 415 -7.69 -4.94 17.07
C LEU A 415 -7.45 -6.45 17.27
N ARG A 416 -7.98 -6.93 18.40
CA ARG A 416 -7.86 -8.30 18.90
C ARG A 416 -8.94 -9.20 18.30
N PHE A 417 -8.54 -10.21 17.54
CA PHE A 417 -9.39 -11.16 16.82
C PHE A 417 -9.09 -12.63 17.18
N GLU A 418 -8.41 -12.92 18.28
CA GLU A 418 -8.08 -14.30 18.66
C GLU A 418 -9.32 -15.19 18.74
N LEU A 419 -10.36 -14.71 19.42
CA LEU A 419 -11.60 -15.46 19.58
C LEU A 419 -12.32 -15.65 18.23
N ASN A 420 -12.33 -14.63 17.37
CA ASN A 420 -12.93 -14.73 16.04
C ASN A 420 -12.19 -15.75 15.16
N ALA A 421 -10.86 -15.71 15.16
CA ALA A 421 -10.05 -16.68 14.41
C ALA A 421 -10.27 -18.10 14.94
N TYR A 422 -10.25 -18.28 16.27
CA TYR A 422 -10.53 -19.56 16.92
C TYR A 422 -11.88 -20.14 16.51
N ASN A 423 -12.96 -19.35 16.65
CA ASN A 423 -14.31 -19.77 16.31
C ASN A 423 -14.44 -20.12 14.82
N CYS A 424 -13.74 -19.40 13.93
CA CYS A 424 -13.75 -19.71 12.50
C CYS A 424 -13.04 -21.04 12.18
N PHE A 425 -11.89 -21.33 12.81
CA PHE A 425 -11.23 -22.63 12.65
C PHE A 425 -12.04 -23.76 13.28
N TYR A 426 -12.70 -23.50 14.41
CA TYR A 426 -13.59 -24.48 15.06
C TYR A 426 -14.78 -24.81 14.16
N GLN A 427 -15.41 -23.79 13.60
CA GLN A 427 -16.50 -23.94 12.65
C GLN A 427 -16.05 -24.72 11.40
N ALA A 428 -14.88 -24.38 10.83
CA ALA A 428 -14.31 -25.12 9.72
C ALA A 428 -14.11 -26.60 10.05
N PHE A 429 -13.65 -26.90 11.27
CA PHE A 429 -13.45 -28.26 11.73
C PHE A 429 -14.77 -29.04 11.84
N LYS A 430 -15.80 -28.46 12.48
CA LYS A 430 -17.14 -29.08 12.56
C LYS A 430 -17.78 -29.28 11.20
N GLU A 431 -17.71 -28.28 10.33
CA GLU A 431 -18.23 -28.35 8.97
C GLU A 431 -17.54 -29.47 8.17
N ALA A 432 -16.23 -29.66 8.35
CA ALA A 432 -15.49 -30.72 7.67
C ALA A 432 -16.00 -32.11 8.08
N PHE A 433 -16.24 -32.33 9.36
CA PHE A 433 -16.78 -33.59 9.88
C PHE A 433 -18.22 -33.84 9.42
N LEU A 434 -19.04 -32.78 9.43
CA LEU A 434 -20.42 -32.85 8.97
C LEU A 434 -20.52 -33.18 7.47
N THR A 435 -19.78 -32.44 6.64
CA THR A 435 -19.84 -32.57 5.17
C THR A 435 -19.17 -33.83 4.64
N SER A 436 -18.22 -34.41 5.40
CA SER A 436 -17.62 -35.71 5.07
C SER A 436 -18.45 -36.91 5.55
N GLY A 437 -19.46 -36.68 6.40
CA GLY A 437 -20.29 -37.73 7.00
C GLY A 437 -19.66 -38.45 8.20
N ASP A 438 -18.53 -37.96 8.71
CA ASP A 438 -17.87 -38.52 9.91
C ASP A 438 -18.54 -38.06 11.22
N TRP A 439 -19.43 -37.05 11.16
CA TRP A 439 -20.31 -36.59 12.22
C TRP A 439 -21.71 -36.23 11.66
N ASP A 440 -22.76 -36.49 12.44
CA ASP A 440 -24.16 -36.31 12.03
C ASP A 440 -24.76 -34.95 12.45
N GLY A 441 -23.99 -34.11 13.14
CA GLY A 441 -24.46 -32.83 13.65
C GLY A 441 -25.22 -32.91 14.99
N LYS A 442 -25.42 -34.12 15.54
CA LYS A 442 -26.27 -34.37 16.73
C LYS A 442 -25.57 -35.15 17.83
N SER A 443 -24.85 -36.20 17.45
CA SER A 443 -24.02 -37.01 18.35
C SER A 443 -22.89 -36.19 18.97
N ASP A 444 -22.22 -36.73 19.99
CA ASP A 444 -21.08 -36.06 20.61
C ASP A 444 -19.97 -35.83 19.56
N PHE A 445 -19.66 -34.55 19.32
CA PHE A 445 -18.64 -34.16 18.37
C PHE A 445 -17.25 -34.63 18.81
N LYS A 446 -16.97 -34.64 20.12
CA LYS A 446 -15.66 -35.05 20.65
C LYS A 446 -15.39 -36.52 20.36
N GLU A 447 -16.39 -37.39 20.54
CA GLU A 447 -16.29 -38.80 20.15
C GLU A 447 -16.01 -38.97 18.66
N ALA A 448 -16.70 -38.20 17.80
CA ALA A 448 -16.47 -38.24 16.37
C ALA A 448 -15.01 -37.87 16.02
N VAL A 449 -14.47 -36.83 16.66
CA VAL A 449 -13.07 -36.42 16.51
C VAL A 449 -12.12 -37.54 16.95
N HIS A 450 -12.30 -38.12 18.14
CA HIS A 450 -11.45 -39.22 18.61
C HIS A 450 -11.46 -40.41 17.64
N ARG A 451 -12.60 -40.79 17.06
CA ARG A 451 -12.65 -41.88 16.08
C ARG A 451 -11.76 -41.64 14.87
N GLN A 452 -11.72 -40.40 14.35
CA GLN A 452 -10.90 -40.06 13.19
C GLN A 452 -9.42 -39.88 13.55
N PHE A 453 -9.13 -39.40 14.77
CA PHE A 453 -7.78 -39.10 15.22
C PHE A 453 -7.10 -40.28 15.95
N ALA A 454 -7.83 -41.35 16.32
CA ALA A 454 -7.30 -42.51 17.04
C ALA A 454 -6.12 -43.23 16.35
N LYS A 455 -5.95 -43.03 15.03
CA LYS A 455 -4.89 -43.66 14.23
C LYS A 455 -3.66 -42.77 14.03
N LEU A 456 -3.67 -41.57 14.57
CA LEU A 456 -2.59 -40.61 14.42
C LEU A 456 -1.88 -40.50 15.79
N GLU A 457 -0.55 -40.52 15.79
CA GLU A 457 0.26 -40.47 17.01
C GLU A 457 0.39 -39.04 17.56
N ASP A 458 0.33 -38.92 18.90
CA ASP A 458 0.66 -37.74 19.71
C ASP A 458 -0.17 -36.45 19.44
N PHE A 459 -1.28 -36.28 20.19
CA PHE A 459 -2.05 -35.04 20.22
C PHE A 459 -2.19 -34.50 21.63
N ARG A 460 -1.36 -33.51 21.95
CA ARG A 460 -1.44 -32.79 23.22
C ARG A 460 -2.60 -31.80 23.18
N ASN A 461 -3.44 -31.83 24.22
CA ASN A 461 -4.50 -30.85 24.45
C ASN A 461 -5.64 -30.86 23.41
N LEU A 462 -5.83 -31.96 22.67
CA LEU A 462 -6.96 -32.09 21.72
C LEU A 462 -8.30 -31.88 22.45
N ASP A 463 -8.49 -32.57 23.57
CA ASP A 463 -9.68 -32.47 24.40
C ASP A 463 -9.97 -31.04 24.84
N GLU A 464 -8.97 -30.33 25.37
CA GLU A 464 -9.09 -28.97 25.87
C GLU A 464 -9.52 -27.99 24.78
N VAL A 465 -8.97 -28.16 23.57
CA VAL A 465 -9.29 -27.34 22.39
C VAL A 465 -10.73 -27.63 21.93
N ILE A 466 -11.16 -28.89 21.87
CA ILE A 466 -12.53 -29.21 21.46
C ILE A 466 -13.54 -28.75 22.52
N ASP A 467 -13.27 -28.97 23.80
CA ASP A 467 -14.14 -28.55 24.90
C ASP A 467 -14.31 -27.02 24.91
N SER A 468 -13.22 -26.27 24.69
CA SER A 468 -13.26 -24.82 24.57
C SER A 468 -14.10 -24.36 23.37
N GLY A 469 -14.01 -25.05 22.23
CA GLY A 469 -14.82 -24.77 21.05
C GLY A 469 -16.31 -25.05 21.26
N GLU A 470 -16.65 -26.17 21.89
CA GLU A 470 -18.04 -26.50 22.27
C GLU A 470 -18.62 -25.49 23.26
N ASP A 471 -17.85 -25.08 24.28
CA ASP A 471 -18.26 -24.07 25.25
C ASP A 471 -18.58 -22.73 24.56
N GLN A 472 -17.72 -22.29 23.63
CA GLN A 472 -17.94 -21.06 22.86
C GLN A 472 -19.12 -21.15 21.89
N ALA A 473 -19.33 -22.30 21.24
CA ALA A 473 -20.46 -22.52 20.35
C ALA A 473 -21.81 -22.48 21.09
N LYS A 474 -21.86 -22.99 22.33
CA LYS A 474 -23.06 -22.97 23.18
C LYS A 474 -23.36 -21.61 23.80
N SER A 475 -22.35 -20.74 23.93
CA SER A 475 -22.49 -19.44 24.60
C SER A 475 -21.67 -18.36 23.87
N PRO A 476 -22.05 -17.98 22.64
CA PRO A 476 -21.25 -17.10 21.78
C PRO A 476 -21.08 -15.67 22.31
N THR A 477 -21.91 -15.25 23.26
CA THR A 477 -21.82 -13.92 23.92
C THR A 477 -21.02 -13.95 25.22
N ARG A 478 -20.64 -15.14 25.70
CA ARG A 478 -19.93 -15.30 26.97
C ARG A 478 -18.42 -15.34 26.71
N SER A 479 -17.68 -14.48 27.41
CA SER A 479 -16.22 -14.56 27.40
C SER A 479 -15.74 -15.96 27.82
N PRO A 480 -14.73 -16.52 27.14
CA PRO A 480 -14.21 -17.84 27.47
C PRO A 480 -13.64 -17.86 28.89
N LYS A 481 -13.79 -18.99 29.59
CA LYS A 481 -13.29 -19.17 30.96
C LYS A 481 -11.76 -19.01 31.03
N THR A 482 -11.08 -19.48 29.99
CA THR A 482 -9.63 -19.30 29.78
C THR A 482 -9.44 -18.40 28.56
N PRO A 483 -8.59 -17.36 28.63
CA PRO A 483 -8.30 -16.52 27.47
C PRO A 483 -7.77 -17.35 26.30
N ILE A 484 -8.38 -17.19 25.12
CA ILE A 484 -7.89 -17.79 23.89
C ILE A 484 -6.72 -16.96 23.36
N THR A 485 -5.54 -17.57 23.25
CA THR A 485 -4.32 -16.97 22.70
C THR A 485 -4.02 -17.55 21.31
N LEU A 486 -2.99 -17.01 20.64
CA LEU A 486 -2.55 -17.55 19.35
C LEU A 486 -2.08 -19.02 19.43
N THR A 487 -1.70 -19.50 20.62
CA THR A 487 -1.32 -20.90 20.86
C THR A 487 -2.52 -21.83 20.68
N GLU A 488 -3.66 -21.52 21.30
CA GLU A 488 -4.89 -22.30 21.17
C GLU A 488 -5.41 -22.25 19.72
N ILE A 489 -5.31 -21.10 19.06
CA ILE A 489 -5.71 -20.96 17.65
C ILE A 489 -4.79 -21.83 16.77
N LEU A 490 -3.48 -21.85 17.01
CA LEU A 490 -2.54 -22.68 16.24
C LEU A 490 -2.87 -24.16 16.40
N ALA A 491 -3.10 -24.61 17.63
CA ALA A 491 -3.43 -26.00 17.93
C ALA A 491 -4.69 -26.44 17.18
N LEU A 492 -5.78 -25.66 17.31
CA LEU A 492 -7.03 -25.94 16.60
C LEU A 492 -6.85 -25.92 15.07
N LYS A 493 -6.14 -24.92 14.55
CA LYS A 493 -5.82 -24.84 13.13
C LYS A 493 -5.07 -26.08 12.66
N MET A 494 -4.08 -26.58 13.42
CA MET A 494 -3.33 -27.78 13.06
C MET A 494 -4.21 -29.04 13.00
N TYR A 495 -5.14 -29.22 13.94
CA TYR A 495 -6.13 -30.30 13.88
C TYR A 495 -7.05 -30.18 12.67
N CYS A 496 -7.52 -28.96 12.39
CA CYS A 496 -8.30 -28.67 11.20
C CYS A 496 -7.52 -28.98 9.92
N ASP A 497 -6.25 -28.57 9.83
CA ASP A 497 -5.37 -28.79 8.68
C ASP A 497 -5.22 -30.28 8.36
N ILE A 498 -4.92 -31.09 9.39
CA ILE A 498 -4.74 -32.54 9.28
C ILE A 498 -6.00 -33.18 8.72
N TYR A 499 -7.16 -32.82 9.28
CA TYR A 499 -8.41 -33.45 8.89
C TYR A 499 -8.89 -33.01 7.49
N LEU A 500 -8.73 -31.73 7.15
CA LEU A 500 -9.01 -31.22 5.79
C LEU A 500 -8.10 -31.90 4.73
N GLU A 501 -6.85 -32.19 5.07
CA GLU A 501 -5.94 -32.97 4.22
C GLU A 501 -6.44 -34.41 4.03
N ILE A 502 -6.91 -35.05 5.09
CA ILE A 502 -7.47 -36.43 5.06
C ILE A 502 -8.70 -36.50 4.15
N ILE A 503 -9.67 -35.59 4.30
CA ILE A 503 -10.90 -35.63 3.48
C ILE A 503 -10.59 -35.37 2.00
N ALA A 504 -9.66 -34.44 1.71
CA ALA A 504 -9.26 -34.15 0.34
C ALA A 504 -8.62 -35.37 -0.32
N LYS A 505 -7.72 -36.06 0.41
CA LYS A 505 -7.09 -37.29 -0.07
C LYS A 505 -8.11 -38.39 -0.34
N ARG A 506 -9.02 -38.66 0.61
CA ARG A 506 -10.10 -39.65 0.44
C ARG A 506 -10.95 -39.38 -0.80
N ALA A 507 -11.32 -38.12 -1.02
CA ALA A 507 -12.15 -37.70 -2.15
C ALA A 507 -11.42 -37.85 -3.50
N VAL A 508 -10.17 -37.42 -3.59
CA VAL A 508 -9.36 -37.53 -4.81
C VAL A 508 -9.07 -38.99 -5.14
N ASP A 509 -8.76 -39.82 -4.15
CA ASP A 509 -8.55 -41.26 -4.34
C ASP A 509 -9.82 -41.97 -4.85
N LYS A 510 -10.99 -41.60 -4.30
CA LYS A 510 -12.29 -42.10 -4.78
C LYS A 510 -12.53 -41.70 -6.23
N TRP A 511 -12.31 -40.43 -6.56
CA TRP A 511 -12.50 -39.91 -7.92
C TRP A 511 -11.57 -40.59 -8.94
N ASN A 512 -10.30 -40.79 -8.60
CA ASN A 512 -9.35 -41.50 -9.46
C ASN A 512 -9.75 -42.96 -9.70
N LYS A 513 -10.25 -43.67 -8.67
CA LYS A 513 -10.77 -45.03 -8.80
C LYS A 513 -12.01 -45.10 -9.69
N GLU A 514 -12.91 -44.13 -9.60
CA GLU A 514 -14.10 -44.05 -10.46
C GLU A 514 -13.74 -43.74 -11.91
N LYS A 515 -12.75 -42.87 -12.13
CA LYS A 515 -12.24 -42.55 -13.47
C LYS A 515 -11.54 -43.73 -14.12
N ALA A 516 -10.78 -44.54 -13.37
CA ALA A 516 -10.11 -45.73 -13.90
C ALA A 516 -11.07 -46.87 -14.29
N LYS A 517 -12.33 -46.81 -13.84
CA LYS A 517 -13.39 -47.77 -14.21
C LYS A 517 -14.19 -47.36 -15.46
N LYS A 518 -14.00 -46.13 -15.95
CA LYS A 518 -14.63 -45.59 -17.16
C LYS A 518 -13.59 -45.51 -18.26
#